data_AF-A0A849B7S5-F1
#
_entry.id   AF-A0A849B7S5-F1
#
_cell.length_a   1.000
_cell.length_b   1.000
_cell.length_c   1.000
_cell.angle_alpha   90.00
_cell.angle_beta   90.00
_cell.angle_gamma   90.00
#
_symmetry.space_group_name_H-M   'P 1'
#
loop_
_entity.id
_entity.type
_entity.pdbx_description
1 polymer ?
#
loop_
_entity_poly.entity_id
_entity_poly.type
_entity_poly.pdbx_seq_one_letter_code
_entity_poly.pdbx_strand_id
1 'polypeptide(L)'
;MFSTMMKTLARLFNQTEQPETESVDPSEDQFIASAAECMLEGLNDSFLEAKMVCVQNHAVGERVVETSYLVKQKEGSEYEKFEPADHLYPVQCIEQILKGQQWSEASIHFTPTQAQFFWK
;
A
#
# COMPACT_ATOMS: atom_id res chain seq x y z
N MET A 1 -19.72 7.06 24.82
CA MET A 1 -18.47 7.70 25.29
C MET A 1 -17.62 6.65 25.99
N PHE A 2 -16.65 6.08 25.29
CA PHE A 2 -15.55 5.34 25.91
C PHE A 2 -14.27 6.03 25.44
N SER A 3 -13.56 6.62 26.40
CA SER A 3 -12.25 7.22 26.19
C SER A 3 -11.17 6.17 26.48
N THR A 4 -10.07 6.30 25.72
CA THR A 4 -8.66 6.18 26.13
C THR A 4 -7.91 5.00 25.51
N MET A 5 -7.02 5.32 24.56
CA MET A 5 -5.62 4.87 24.45
C MET A 5 -5.18 4.59 23.00
N MET A 6 -4.80 5.63 22.27
CA MET A 6 -3.71 5.58 21.27
C MET A 6 -2.93 6.91 21.33
N LYS A 7 -2.23 7.14 22.44
CA LYS A 7 -1.36 8.31 22.62
C LYS A 7 0.07 8.09 22.10
N THR A 8 0.30 7.08 21.27
CA THR A 8 1.63 6.77 20.71
C THR A 8 1.81 7.20 19.25
N LEU A 9 0.74 7.56 18.53
CA LEU A 9 0.86 8.13 17.18
C LEU A 9 1.09 9.65 17.20
N ALA A 10 0.62 10.35 18.23
CA ALA A 10 0.69 11.82 18.29
C ALA A 10 2.12 12.39 18.29
N ARG A 11 3.14 11.62 18.68
CA ARG A 11 4.53 12.11 18.72
C ARG A 11 5.22 12.22 17.35
N LEU A 12 4.67 11.60 16.30
CA LEU A 12 5.13 11.81 14.92
C LEU A 12 4.57 13.11 14.30
N PHE A 13 3.55 13.73 14.92
CA PHE A 13 2.80 14.86 14.33
C PHE A 13 3.22 16.25 14.83
N ASN A 14 4.29 16.38 15.63
CA ASN A 14 4.65 17.67 16.26
C ASN A 14 6.02 18.24 15.86
N GLN A 15 6.49 17.90 14.67
CA GLN A 15 7.45 18.72 13.91
C GLN A 15 6.77 18.92 12.56
N THR A 16 6.45 20.12 12.11
CA THR A 16 7.43 21.12 11.69
C THR A 16 6.74 22.48 11.56
N GLU A 17 7.36 23.52 12.09
CA GLU A 17 7.14 24.91 11.67
C GLU A 17 7.18 24.99 10.14
N GLN A 18 6.26 25.70 9.49
CA GLN A 18 6.28 25.90 8.04
C GLN A 18 7.55 26.68 7.61
N PRO A 19 8.33 26.16 6.64
CA PRO A 19 8.96 26.98 5.62
C PRO A 19 8.34 26.65 4.27
N GLU A 20 8.46 27.59 3.32
CA GLU A 20 8.12 27.39 1.91
C GLU A 20 8.76 26.08 1.42
N THR A 21 7.94 25.07 1.17
CA THR A 21 8.43 23.71 0.96
C THR A 21 8.76 23.56 -0.53
N GLU A 22 10.04 23.58 -0.86
CA GLU A 22 10.52 22.86 -2.03
C GLU A 22 9.88 21.45 -1.99
N SER A 23 9.16 21.07 -3.04
CA SER A 23 8.47 19.79 -3.11
C SER A 23 9.51 18.67 -3.05
N VAL A 24 9.71 18.09 -1.87
CA VAL A 24 10.50 16.87 -1.72
C VAL A 24 9.64 15.74 -2.25
N ASP A 25 10.11 15.09 -3.32
CA ASP A 25 9.44 13.88 -3.84
C ASP A 25 9.30 12.85 -2.71
N PRO A 26 8.13 12.19 -2.57
CA PRO A 26 7.93 11.23 -1.49
C PRO A 26 8.94 10.08 -1.53
N SER A 27 9.34 9.57 -0.35
CA SER A 27 10.22 8.40 -0.27
C SER A 27 9.47 7.10 -0.60
N GLU A 28 10.21 6.01 -0.85
CA GLU A 28 9.64 4.68 -1.03
C GLU A 28 8.72 4.28 0.13
N ASP A 29 9.18 4.43 1.37
CA ASP A 29 8.39 4.12 2.57
C ASP A 29 7.08 4.92 2.64
N GLN A 30 7.10 6.18 2.17
CA GLN A 30 5.89 7.01 2.12
C GLN A 30 4.89 6.48 1.09
N PHE A 31 5.36 6.08 -0.11
CA PHE A 31 4.49 5.46 -1.11
C PHE A 31 3.92 4.12 -0.63
N ILE A 32 4.73 3.29 0.05
CA ILE A 32 4.26 2.02 0.63
C ILE A 32 3.18 2.28 1.68
N ALA A 33 3.40 3.22 2.61
CA ALA A 33 2.45 3.55 3.65
C ALA A 33 1.14 4.10 3.06
N SER A 34 1.21 5.05 2.12
CA SER A 34 0.02 5.61 1.49
C SER A 34 -0.79 4.59 0.70
N ALA A 35 -0.14 3.66 -0.01
CA ALA A 35 -0.83 2.58 -0.70
C ALA A 35 -1.53 1.64 0.28
N ALA A 36 -0.87 1.27 1.38
CA ALA A 36 -1.45 0.41 2.42
C ALA A 36 -2.66 1.09 3.11
N GLU A 37 -2.54 2.37 3.48
CA GLU A 37 -3.63 3.16 4.06
C GLU A 37 -4.85 3.22 3.12
N CYS A 38 -4.62 3.45 1.84
CA CYS A 38 -5.69 3.46 0.84
C CYS A 38 -6.40 2.09 0.72
N MET A 39 -5.64 1.00 0.73
CA MET A 39 -6.23 -0.35 0.67
C MET A 39 -6.94 -0.77 1.97
N LEU A 40 -6.48 -0.27 3.12
CA LEU A 40 -7.10 -0.53 4.43
C LEU A 40 -8.55 -0.05 4.48
N GLU A 41 -8.90 1.03 3.78
CA GLU A 41 -10.27 1.55 3.72
C GLU A 41 -11.28 0.54 3.12
N GLY A 42 -10.80 -0.40 2.30
CA GLY A 42 -11.62 -1.47 1.71
C GLY A 42 -11.73 -2.74 2.57
N LEU A 43 -11.12 -2.76 3.75
CA LEU A 43 -11.01 -3.95 4.60
C LEU A 43 -11.75 -3.79 5.93
N ASN A 44 -12.10 -4.92 6.53
CA ASN A 44 -12.59 -4.96 7.91
C ASN A 44 -11.43 -4.78 8.89
N ASP A 45 -11.64 -4.16 10.04
CA ASP A 45 -10.60 -3.90 11.06
C ASP A 45 -9.83 -5.14 11.58
N SER A 46 -10.34 -6.36 11.34
CA SER A 46 -9.85 -7.60 11.98
C SER A 46 -9.18 -8.61 11.06
N PHE A 47 -8.73 -8.21 9.85
CA PHE A 47 -8.01 -9.12 8.96
C PHE A 47 -6.60 -9.47 9.48
N LEU A 48 -6.07 -10.62 9.07
CA LEU A 48 -4.74 -11.09 9.46
C LEU A 48 -3.64 -10.42 8.63
N GLU A 49 -3.74 -10.57 7.31
CA GLU A 49 -2.81 -9.99 6.33
C GLU A 49 -3.53 -9.78 5.00
N ALA A 50 -3.05 -8.81 4.24
CA ALA A 50 -3.55 -8.50 2.92
C ALA A 50 -2.38 -8.18 1.99
N LYS A 51 -2.62 -8.27 0.70
CA LYS A 51 -1.63 -7.93 -0.31
C LYS A 51 -2.28 -7.43 -1.58
N MET A 52 -1.56 -6.54 -2.25
CA MET A 52 -1.77 -6.22 -3.65
C MET A 52 -0.63 -6.83 -4.45
N VAL A 53 -0.95 -7.42 -5.59
CA VAL A 53 0.03 -7.97 -6.53
C VAL A 53 -0.25 -7.37 -7.90
N CYS A 54 0.78 -6.79 -8.50
CA CYS A 54 0.81 -6.32 -9.87
C CYS A 54 1.71 -7.23 -10.71
N VAL A 55 1.20 -7.69 -11.85
CA VAL A 55 1.97 -8.46 -12.85
C VAL A 55 1.99 -7.67 -14.15
N GLN A 56 3.20 -7.38 -14.66
CA GLN A 56 3.35 -6.78 -15.98
C GLN A 56 3.33 -7.86 -17.06
N ASN A 57 2.35 -7.74 -17.96
CA ASN A 57 2.29 -8.50 -19.19
C ASN A 57 2.67 -7.59 -20.37
N HIS A 58 3.63 -8.03 -21.16
CA HIS A 58 4.01 -7.39 -22.42
C HIS A 58 3.22 -8.03 -23.56
N ALA A 59 1.92 -7.72 -23.65
CA ALA A 59 1.11 -8.12 -24.79
C ALA A 59 1.42 -7.18 -25.96
N VAL A 60 2.13 -7.67 -26.98
CA VAL A 60 2.34 -7.05 -28.31
C VAL A 60 2.47 -5.51 -28.28
N GLY A 61 3.53 -5.01 -27.63
CA GLY A 61 3.89 -3.59 -27.64
C GLY A 61 3.14 -2.70 -26.64
N GLU A 62 2.15 -3.24 -25.91
CA GLU A 62 1.45 -2.53 -24.83
C GLU A 62 1.85 -3.12 -23.47
N ARG A 63 2.15 -2.25 -22.51
CA ARG A 63 2.39 -2.64 -21.12
C ARG A 63 1.03 -2.75 -20.43
N VAL A 64 0.60 -3.97 -20.14
CA VAL A 64 -0.61 -4.25 -19.36
C VAL A 64 -0.21 -4.62 -17.94
N VAL A 65 -0.78 -3.96 -16.95
CA VAL A 65 -0.58 -4.30 -15.53
C VAL A 65 -1.85 -4.97 -15.02
N GLU A 66 -1.75 -6.25 -14.69
CA GLU A 66 -2.82 -6.99 -14.03
C GLU A 66 -2.66 -6.84 -12.52
N THR A 67 -3.71 -6.40 -11.83
CA THR A 67 -3.69 -6.17 -10.39
C THR A 67 -4.66 -7.09 -9.66
N SER A 68 -4.22 -7.66 -8.55
CA SER A 68 -5.03 -8.48 -7.66
C SER A 68 -4.90 -8.00 -6.22
N TYR A 69 -6.03 -7.87 -5.54
CA TYR A 69 -6.15 -7.50 -4.13
C TYR A 69 -6.64 -8.70 -3.35
N LEU A 70 -5.85 -9.15 -2.38
CA LEU A 70 -6.06 -10.40 -1.68
C LEU A 70 -5.98 -10.19 -0.16
N VAL A 71 -6.90 -10.77 0.59
CA VAL A 71 -6.96 -10.71 2.04
C VAL A 71 -7.09 -12.09 2.65
N LYS A 72 -6.41 -12.31 3.77
CA LYS A 72 -6.54 -13.48 4.62
C LYS A 72 -7.13 -13.03 5.95
N GLN A 73 -8.29 -13.59 6.32
CA GLN A 73 -9.04 -13.15 7.51
C GLN A 73 -8.49 -13.76 8.81
N LYS A 74 -7.94 -14.98 8.75
CA LYS A 74 -7.46 -15.71 9.93
C LYS A 74 -6.39 -16.73 9.58
N GLU A 75 -5.70 -17.23 10.60
CA GLU A 75 -4.69 -18.25 10.38
C GLU A 75 -5.30 -19.53 9.78
N GLY A 76 -4.61 -20.12 8.81
CA GLY A 76 -5.08 -21.29 8.09
C GLY A 76 -6.24 -21.08 7.10
N SER A 77 -6.75 -19.85 6.91
CA SER A 77 -7.68 -19.57 5.80
C SER A 77 -6.93 -19.33 4.49
N GLU A 78 -7.61 -19.54 3.37
CA GLU A 78 -7.10 -19.13 2.05
C GLU A 78 -7.18 -17.60 1.90
N TYR A 79 -6.53 -17.11 0.85
CA TYR A 79 -6.69 -15.73 0.42
C TYR A 79 -7.97 -15.56 -0.39
N GLU A 80 -8.73 -14.52 -0.07
CA GLU A 80 -9.94 -14.12 -0.77
C GLU A 80 -9.71 -12.77 -1.47
N LYS A 81 -10.46 -12.51 -2.53
CA LYS A 81 -10.40 -11.18 -3.18
C LYS A 81 -11.13 -10.15 -2.33
N PHE A 82 -10.58 -8.94 -2.28
CA PHE A 82 -11.28 -7.78 -1.75
C PHE A 82 -11.22 -6.62 -2.75
N GLU A 83 -12.09 -5.65 -2.60
CA GLU A 83 -12.11 -4.44 -3.42
C GLU A 83 -11.57 -3.28 -2.57
N PRO A 84 -10.42 -2.66 -2.91
CA PRO A 84 -9.96 -1.45 -2.24
C PRO A 84 -10.89 -0.27 -2.54
N ALA A 85 -10.81 0.79 -1.72
CA ALA A 85 -11.54 2.03 -1.99
C ALA A 85 -11.08 2.72 -3.29
N ASP A 86 -9.80 2.57 -3.64
CA ASP A 86 -9.22 3.05 -4.89
C ASP A 86 -8.33 1.96 -5.52
N HIS A 87 -8.60 1.63 -6.79
CA HIS A 87 -7.87 0.63 -7.55
C HIS A 87 -6.64 1.18 -8.27
N LEU A 88 -6.54 2.50 -8.43
CA LEU A 88 -5.51 3.15 -9.22
C LEU A 88 -4.41 3.70 -8.33
N TYR A 89 -4.75 4.32 -7.20
CA TYR A 89 -3.77 4.98 -6.34
C TYR A 89 -2.67 4.02 -5.82
N PRO A 90 -3.00 2.82 -5.29
CA PRO A 90 -1.98 1.86 -4.88
C PRO A 90 -1.07 1.41 -6.04
N VAL A 91 -1.61 1.27 -7.25
CA VAL A 91 -0.84 0.94 -8.46
C VAL A 91 0.13 2.07 -8.80
N GLN A 92 -0.33 3.32 -8.74
CA GLN A 92 0.50 4.50 -8.97
C GLN A 92 1.65 4.61 -7.97
N CYS A 93 1.42 4.28 -6.69
CA CYS A 93 2.49 4.22 -5.69
C CYS A 93 3.59 3.21 -6.09
N ILE A 94 3.22 2.00 -6.54
CA ILE A 94 4.18 1.02 -7.05
C ILE A 94 4.95 1.57 -8.25
N GLU A 95 4.26 2.25 -9.19
CA GLU A 95 4.91 2.84 -10.36
C GLU A 95 5.89 3.96 -10.00
N GLN A 96 5.61 4.75 -8.95
CA GLN A 96 6.55 5.75 -8.45
C GLN A 96 7.78 5.08 -7.80
N ILE A 97 7.57 4.06 -6.97
CA ILE A 97 8.67 3.30 -6.33
C ILE A 97 9.58 2.69 -7.41
N LEU A 98 9.00 2.10 -8.45
CA LEU A 98 9.72 1.41 -9.51
C LEU A 98 10.02 2.30 -10.74
N LYS A 99 9.98 3.63 -10.58
CA LYS A 99 10.23 4.55 -11.68
C LYS A 99 11.63 4.33 -12.28
N GLY A 100 11.66 4.00 -13.57
CA GLY A 100 12.90 3.71 -14.29
C GLY A 100 13.45 2.29 -14.10
N GLN A 101 12.78 1.45 -13.30
CA GLN A 101 13.14 0.05 -13.12
C GLN A 101 12.40 -0.84 -14.12
N GLN A 102 13.04 -1.94 -14.53
CA GLN A 102 12.40 -3.02 -15.28
C GLN A 102 11.93 -4.07 -14.28
N TRP A 103 10.63 -4.35 -14.26
CA TRP A 103 10.04 -5.30 -13.33
C TRP A 103 8.91 -6.07 -14.01
N SER A 104 8.72 -7.31 -13.57
CA SER A 104 7.70 -8.23 -14.06
C SER A 104 6.59 -8.45 -13.04
N GLU A 105 6.92 -8.34 -11.76
CA GLU A 105 5.96 -8.47 -10.65
C GLU A 105 6.35 -7.51 -9.52
N ALA A 106 5.35 -6.90 -8.90
CA ALA A 106 5.51 -6.06 -7.74
C ALA A 106 4.35 -6.29 -6.78
N SER A 107 4.60 -6.21 -5.49
CA SER A 107 3.58 -6.46 -4.48
C SER A 107 3.81 -5.64 -3.22
N ILE A 108 2.71 -5.18 -2.62
CA ILE A 108 2.68 -4.62 -1.27
C ILE A 108 1.94 -5.60 -0.39
N HIS A 109 2.62 -6.11 0.64
CA HIS A 109 2.05 -6.97 1.66
C HIS A 109 1.89 -6.15 2.94
N PHE A 110 0.73 -6.24 3.59
CA PHE A 110 0.46 -5.45 4.78
C PHE A 110 -0.40 -6.18 5.79
N THR A 111 -0.21 -5.82 7.05
CA THR A 111 -1.11 -6.10 8.17
C THR A 111 -1.67 -4.77 8.68
N PRO A 112 -2.56 -4.75 9.68
CA PRO A 112 -3.03 -3.49 10.26
C PRO A 112 -1.93 -2.58 10.83
N THR A 113 -0.69 -3.07 11.01
CA THR A 113 0.39 -2.33 11.68
C THR A 113 1.67 -2.16 10.87
N GLN A 114 1.83 -2.88 9.77
CA GLN A 114 3.07 -2.84 8.97
C GLN A 114 2.78 -3.12 7.50
N ALA A 115 3.62 -2.57 6.63
CA ALA A 115 3.59 -2.81 5.20
C ALA A 115 5.02 -3.06 4.68
N GLN A 116 5.12 -3.90 3.65
CA GLN A 116 6.37 -4.30 3.03
C GLN A 116 6.19 -4.36 1.52
N PHE A 117 7.24 -4.00 0.79
CA PHE A 117 7.27 -3.99 -0.66
C PHE A 117 8.24 -5.03 -1.20
N PHE A 118 7.83 -5.71 -2.28
CA PHE A 118 8.61 -6.73 -2.96
C PHE A 118 8.45 -6.55 -4.47
N TRP A 119 9.51 -6.79 -5.24
CA TRP A 119 9.47 -6.78 -6.69
C TRP A 119 10.55 -7.68 -7.31
N LYS A 120 10.36 -8.05 -8.58
CA LYS A 120 11.35 -8.80 -9.40
C LYS A 120 11.27 -8.45 -10.87
#